data_AF-A0A173U814-F1
#
_entry.id   AF-A0A173U814-F1
#
_cell.length_a   1.000
_cell.length_b   1.000
_cell.length_c   1.000
_cell.angle_alpha   90.00
_cell.angle_beta   90.00
_cell.angle_gamma   90.00
#
_symmetry.space_group_name_H-M   'P 1'
#
loop_
_entity.id
_entity.type
_entity.pdbx_description
1 polymer ?
#
loop_
_entity_poly.entity_id
_entity_poly.type
_entity_poly.pdbx_seq_one_letter_code
_entity_poly.pdbx_strand_id
1 'polypeptide(L)'
;MCHEFIKLIENTNMTKVYKMPVLQAIYNDSDIRMEVTNEEIVDCWKAFFDANENWRDFDSDMTYEKYRNITDKAHLKKIIQMPVNFLIKSGDGFFCKKEGYAIALNDDLKDVVKKEAFAEQMRDVVEYRVLDYYQRRYDRKKSG
;
A
#
# COMPACT_ATOMS: atom_id res chain seq x y z
N MET A 1 -16.88 3.13 12.68
CA MET A 1 -15.96 2.05 12.30
C MET A 1 -15.73 1.94 10.79
N CYS A 2 -16.69 1.47 9.98
CA CYS A 2 -16.48 1.31 8.52
C CYS A 2 -16.16 2.64 7.81
N HIS A 3 -16.95 3.68 8.12
CA HIS A 3 -16.72 5.05 7.62
C HIS A 3 -15.38 5.64 8.08
N GLU A 4 -14.96 5.32 9.31
CA GLU A 4 -13.70 5.81 9.87
C GLU A 4 -12.50 5.16 9.19
N PHE A 5 -12.59 3.87 8.87
CA PHE A 5 -11.52 3.18 8.14
C PHE A 5 -11.39 3.70 6.70
N ILE A 6 -12.49 3.89 5.98
CA ILE A 6 -12.47 4.51 4.64
C ILE A 6 -11.88 5.92 4.71
N LYS A 7 -12.36 6.75 5.64
CA LYS A 7 -11.79 8.08 5.90
C LYS A 7 -10.31 8.04 6.25
N LEU A 8 -9.85 7.02 6.98
CA LEU A 8 -8.44 6.86 7.31
C LEU A 8 -7.61 6.63 6.05
N ILE A 9 -8.06 5.80 5.11
CA ILE A 9 -7.38 5.60 3.82
C ILE A 9 -7.44 6.90 2.97
N GLU A 10 -8.60 7.57 2.93
CA GLU A 10 -8.80 8.87 2.26
C GLU A 10 -7.96 10.02 2.82
N ASN A 11 -7.48 9.91 4.07
CA ASN A 11 -6.63 10.92 4.71
C ASN A 11 -5.19 10.44 4.95
N THR A 12 -4.87 9.17 4.64
CA THR A 12 -3.53 8.64 4.78
C THR A 12 -2.55 9.45 3.93
N ASN A 13 -1.56 10.06 4.59
CA ASN A 13 -0.54 10.83 3.88
C ASN A 13 0.32 9.91 2.99
N MET A 14 0.32 10.21 1.69
CA MET A 14 1.03 9.50 0.61
C MET A 14 2.24 10.29 0.09
N THR A 15 2.97 10.99 0.98
CA THR A 15 4.17 11.77 0.59
C THR A 15 5.20 10.91 -0.16
N LYS A 16 5.36 9.64 0.26
CA LYS A 16 6.09 8.61 -0.49
C LYS A 16 5.12 7.57 -1.03
N VAL A 17 5.43 7.05 -2.21
CA VAL A 17 4.58 6.08 -2.93
C VAL A 17 4.42 4.74 -2.21
N TYR A 18 5.31 4.42 -1.27
CA TYR A 18 5.39 3.11 -0.58
C TYR A 18 4.11 2.62 0.09
N LYS A 19 3.21 3.49 0.53
CA LYS A 19 1.95 3.03 1.14
C LYS A 19 0.97 2.47 0.12
N MET A 20 1.08 2.85 -1.16
CA MET A 20 0.19 2.39 -2.24
C MET A 20 0.23 0.88 -2.43
N PRO A 21 1.41 0.26 -2.68
CA PRO A 21 1.48 -1.19 -2.84
C PRO A 21 1.02 -1.95 -1.59
N VAL A 22 1.21 -1.40 -0.38
CA VAL A 22 0.71 -2.05 0.84
C VAL A 22 -0.81 -2.00 0.93
N LEU A 23 -1.43 -0.86 0.62
CA LEU A 23 -2.89 -0.73 0.57
C LEU A 23 -3.50 -1.58 -0.55
N GLN A 24 -2.83 -1.69 -1.70
CA GLN A 24 -3.24 -2.58 -2.79
C GLN A 24 -3.14 -4.06 -2.39
N ALA A 25 -2.11 -4.47 -1.65
CA ALA A 25 -1.97 -5.83 -1.15
C ALA A 25 -3.12 -6.23 -0.19
N ILE A 26 -3.58 -5.27 0.62
CA ILE A 26 -4.75 -5.44 1.50
C ILE A 26 -6.04 -5.45 0.69
N TYR A 27 -6.23 -4.49 -0.22
CA TYR A 27 -7.45 -4.37 -1.02
C TYR A 27 -7.69 -5.56 -1.96
N ASN A 28 -6.63 -6.02 -2.64
CA ASN A 28 -6.61 -7.25 -3.45
C ASN A 28 -7.80 -7.39 -4.42
N ASP A 29 -7.94 -6.47 -5.37
CA ASP A 29 -8.95 -6.54 -6.44
C ASP A 29 -10.37 -6.81 -5.92
N SER A 30 -10.75 -6.12 -4.85
CA SER A 30 -12.03 -6.20 -4.11
C SER A 30 -12.20 -7.44 -3.22
N ASP A 31 -11.25 -8.36 -3.19
CA ASP A 31 -11.20 -9.46 -2.24
C ASP A 31 -10.29 -9.11 -1.05
N ILE A 32 -10.78 -8.19 -0.21
CA ILE A 32 -9.99 -7.57 0.87
C ILE A 32 -9.39 -8.64 1.80
N ARG A 33 -8.06 -8.67 1.86
CA ARG A 33 -7.30 -9.52 2.77
C ARG A 33 -7.35 -8.95 4.18
N MET A 34 -7.87 -9.74 5.12
CA MET A 34 -7.73 -9.45 6.56
C MET A 34 -6.27 -9.55 7.01
N GLU A 35 -5.48 -10.41 6.38
CA GLU A 35 -4.12 -10.74 6.75
C GLU A 35 -3.29 -10.86 5.47
N VAL A 36 -2.16 -10.17 5.42
CA VAL A 36 -1.26 -10.19 4.25
C VAL A 36 0.06 -10.81 4.66
N THR A 37 0.46 -11.88 3.99
CA THR A 37 1.73 -12.58 4.24
C THR A 37 2.93 -11.78 3.74
N ASN A 38 4.13 -12.21 4.14
CA ASN A 38 5.38 -11.62 3.65
C ASN A 38 5.58 -11.82 2.14
N GLU A 39 5.07 -12.91 1.58
CA GLU A 39 5.19 -13.22 0.15
C GLU A 39 4.23 -12.33 -0.66
N GLU A 40 2.95 -12.32 -0.30
CA GLU A 40 1.93 -11.50 -0.97
C GLU A 40 2.28 -10.01 -0.97
N ILE A 41 2.77 -9.48 0.15
CA ILE A 41 3.13 -8.06 0.23
C ILE A 41 4.36 -7.73 -0.64
N VAL A 42 5.31 -8.66 -0.76
CA VAL A 42 6.51 -8.49 -1.61
C VAL A 42 6.13 -8.57 -3.09
N ASP A 43 5.25 -9.50 -3.45
CA ASP A 43 4.77 -9.65 -4.83
C ASP A 43 3.99 -8.41 -5.28
N CYS A 44 3.04 -7.94 -4.48
CA CYS A 44 2.28 -6.73 -4.78
C CYS A 44 3.20 -5.49 -4.83
N TRP A 45 4.18 -5.41 -3.93
CA TRP A 45 5.19 -4.36 -3.92
C TRP A 45 6.02 -4.34 -5.21
N LYS A 46 6.55 -5.48 -5.64
CA LYS A 46 7.35 -5.58 -6.86
C LYS A 46 6.51 -5.30 -8.10
N ALA A 47 5.29 -5.84 -8.17
CA ALA A 47 4.36 -5.56 -9.28
C ALA A 47 4.10 -4.05 -9.44
N PHE A 48 3.90 -3.34 -8.33
CA PHE A 48 3.73 -1.89 -8.36
C PHE A 48 4.98 -1.16 -8.88
N PHE A 49 6.17 -1.52 -8.41
CA PHE A 49 7.41 -0.84 -8.78
C PHE A 49 7.94 -1.19 -10.18
N ASP A 50 7.62 -2.39 -10.67
CA ASP A 50 7.91 -2.84 -12.03
C ASP A 50 7.02 -2.10 -13.07
N ALA A 51 5.81 -1.70 -12.67
CA ALA A 51 4.88 -0.96 -13.54
C ALA A 51 5.28 0.52 -13.74
N ASN A 52 5.03 1.06 -14.93
CA ASN A 52 5.08 2.49 -15.26
C ASN A 52 6.36 3.25 -14.81
N GLU A 53 7.50 2.54 -14.75
CA GLU A 53 8.75 3.05 -14.21
C GLU A 53 8.65 3.60 -12.77
N ASN A 54 7.76 3.03 -11.95
CA ASN A 54 7.58 3.43 -10.55
C ASN A 54 8.84 3.22 -9.72
N TRP A 55 9.72 2.28 -10.12
CA TRP A 55 11.04 2.10 -9.51
C TRP A 55 11.87 3.39 -9.47
N ARG A 56 11.64 4.38 -10.34
CA ARG A 56 12.32 5.69 -10.28
C ARG A 56 11.98 6.47 -9.02
N ASP A 57 10.81 6.24 -8.44
CA ASP A 57 10.35 6.85 -7.19
C ASP A 57 10.68 5.97 -5.98
N PHE A 58 11.45 4.88 -6.17
CA PHE A 58 11.82 3.97 -5.10
C PHE A 58 12.82 4.59 -4.13
N ASP A 59 13.83 5.32 -4.58
CA ASP A 59 14.76 6.13 -3.77
C ASP A 59 15.37 7.22 -4.68
N SER A 60 15.93 8.29 -4.10
CA SER A 60 16.36 9.49 -4.83
C SER A 60 17.49 9.28 -5.85
N ASP A 61 18.33 8.25 -5.68
CA ASP A 61 19.47 7.93 -6.54
C ASP A 61 19.29 6.57 -7.26
N MET A 62 18.03 6.16 -7.44
CA MET A 62 17.69 4.85 -7.98
C MET A 62 17.97 4.76 -9.48
N THR A 63 18.67 3.68 -9.88
CA THR A 63 18.78 3.24 -11.28
C THR A 63 18.01 1.93 -11.44
N TYR A 64 17.65 1.58 -12.68
CA TYR A 64 16.98 0.32 -12.94
C TYR A 64 17.83 -0.89 -12.51
N GLU A 65 19.13 -0.85 -12.75
CA GLU A 65 20.06 -1.90 -12.32
C GLU A 65 20.10 -2.04 -10.79
N LYS A 66 20.21 -0.93 -10.05
CA LYS A 66 20.16 -0.95 -8.57
C LYS A 66 18.86 -1.59 -8.09
N TYR A 67 17.73 -1.20 -8.68
CA TYR A 67 16.42 -1.72 -8.32
C TYR A 67 16.29 -3.23 -8.59
N ARG A 68 16.74 -3.70 -9.76
CA ARG A 68 16.68 -5.14 -10.11
C ARG A 68 17.56 -6.03 -9.25
N ASN A 69 18.59 -5.47 -8.63
CA ASN A 69 19.48 -6.18 -7.71
C ASN A 69 18.98 -6.20 -6.25
N ILE A 70 17.83 -5.59 -5.94
CA ILE A 70 17.23 -5.66 -4.60
C ILE A 70 16.66 -7.06 -4.38
N THR A 71 17.12 -7.74 -3.34
CA THR A 71 16.59 -9.06 -2.94
C THR A 71 15.21 -8.94 -2.33
N ASP A 72 14.39 -10.00 -2.40
CA ASP A 72 13.08 -10.05 -1.74
C ASP A 72 13.18 -9.80 -0.23
N LYS A 73 14.26 -10.27 0.41
CA LYS A 73 14.56 -9.97 1.82
C LYS A 73 14.77 -8.48 2.07
N ALA A 74 15.46 -7.78 1.16
CA ALA A 74 15.67 -6.34 1.27
C ALA A 74 14.39 -5.55 0.98
N HIS A 75 13.58 -5.99 0.01
CA HIS A 75 12.23 -5.45 -0.20
C HIS A 75 11.38 -5.58 1.05
N LEU A 76 11.24 -6.80 1.59
CA LEU A 76 10.47 -7.07 2.79
C LEU A 76 10.94 -6.20 3.97
N LYS A 77 12.26 -6.11 4.19
CA LYS A 77 12.80 -5.26 5.25
C LYS A 77 12.34 -3.80 5.09
N LYS A 78 12.40 -3.23 3.88
CA LYS A 78 11.98 -1.85 3.61
C LYS A 78 10.46 -1.68 3.80
N ILE A 79 9.66 -2.64 3.32
CA ILE A 79 8.20 -2.66 3.49
C ILE A 79 7.82 -2.63 4.98
N ILE A 80 8.41 -3.50 5.78
CA ILE A 80 8.12 -3.60 7.22
C ILE A 80 8.57 -2.34 7.98
N GLN A 81 9.79 -1.86 7.72
CA GLN A 81 10.36 -0.71 8.43
C GLN A 81 9.69 0.61 8.08
N MET A 82 9.16 0.73 6.86
CA MET A 82 8.56 1.96 6.36
C MET A 82 7.04 1.86 6.26
N PRO A 83 6.41 1.53 5.11
CA PRO A 83 4.98 1.71 4.93
C PRO A 83 4.15 0.94 5.96
N VAL A 84 4.51 -0.30 6.31
CA VAL A 84 3.77 -1.08 7.32
C VAL A 84 3.87 -0.43 8.71
N ASN A 85 5.08 -0.13 9.17
CA ASN A 85 5.28 0.53 10.46
C ASN A 85 4.54 1.88 10.55
N PHE A 86 4.54 2.68 9.48
CA PHE A 86 3.81 3.95 9.47
C PHE A 86 2.29 3.74 9.39
N LEU A 87 1.80 2.79 8.60
CA LEU A 87 0.36 2.48 8.53
C LEU A 87 -0.17 2.01 9.88
N ILE A 88 0.56 1.15 10.59
CA ILE A 88 0.17 0.71 11.94
C ILE A 88 0.16 1.89 12.92
N LYS A 89 1.20 2.74 12.91
CA LYS A 89 1.28 3.89 13.82
C LYS A 89 0.23 4.95 13.57
N SER A 90 -0.08 5.25 12.31
CA SER A 90 -1.09 6.25 11.93
C SER A 90 -2.47 5.66 11.70
N GLY A 91 -2.62 4.34 11.88
CA GLY A 91 -3.78 3.56 11.45
C GLY A 91 -4.93 3.53 12.43
N ASP A 92 -4.82 4.24 13.56
CA ASP A 92 -5.83 4.33 14.61
C ASP A 92 -6.41 2.97 15.04
N GLY A 93 -5.54 1.96 15.12
CA GLY A 93 -5.93 0.60 15.50
C GLY A 93 -6.57 -0.25 14.40
N PHE A 94 -6.81 0.28 13.20
CA PHE A 94 -7.32 -0.50 12.05
C PHE A 94 -6.27 -1.42 11.43
N PHE A 95 -4.99 -1.05 11.51
CA PHE A 95 -3.87 -1.88 11.06
C PHE A 95 -3.11 -2.42 12.29
N CYS A 96 -2.85 -3.73 12.31
CA CYS A 96 -2.19 -4.38 13.43
C CYS A 96 -1.06 -5.32 12.97
N LYS A 97 -0.20 -5.69 13.93
CA LYS A 97 0.78 -6.76 13.74
C LYS A 97 0.12 -8.09 14.07
N LYS A 98 0.37 -9.11 13.27
CA LYS A 98 -0.04 -10.49 13.53
C LYS A 98 1.14 -11.42 13.24
N GLU A 99 1.37 -12.39 14.12
CA GLU A 99 2.44 -13.37 13.92
C GLU A 99 2.22 -14.14 12.61
N GLY A 100 3.30 -14.32 11.83
CA GLY A 100 3.24 -14.96 10.51
C GLY A 100 2.84 -14.03 9.34
N TYR A 101 2.43 -12.79 9.62
CA TYR A 101 1.95 -11.85 8.59
C TYR A 101 2.74 -10.54 8.59
N ALA A 102 2.82 -9.91 7.43
CA ALA A 102 3.46 -8.60 7.27
C ALA A 102 2.60 -7.49 7.87
N ILE A 103 1.28 -7.56 7.66
CA ILE A 103 0.28 -6.62 8.18
C ILE A 103 -1.07 -7.32 8.24
N ALA A 104 -1.90 -6.94 9.20
CA ALA A 104 -3.28 -7.40 9.32
C ALA A 104 -4.22 -6.22 9.57
N LEU A 105 -5.49 -6.42 9.24
CA LEU A 105 -6.61 -5.58 9.63
C LEU A 105 -7.11 -6.00 11.02
N ASN A 106 -7.68 -5.05 11.75
CA ASN A 106 -8.36 -5.34 13.01
C ASN A 106 -9.55 -6.30 12.80
N ASP A 107 -9.72 -7.27 13.69
CA ASP A 107 -10.80 -8.26 13.64
C ASP A 107 -12.20 -7.63 13.61
N ASP A 108 -12.35 -6.42 14.14
CA ASP A 108 -13.59 -5.64 14.06
C ASP A 108 -14.03 -5.37 12.61
N LEU A 109 -13.10 -5.43 11.64
CA LEU A 109 -13.39 -5.26 10.22
C LEU A 109 -13.83 -6.56 9.52
N LYS A 110 -13.70 -7.73 10.16
CA LYS A 110 -13.86 -9.05 9.51
C LYS A 110 -15.21 -9.28 8.84
N ASP A 111 -16.27 -8.67 9.35
CA ASP A 111 -17.61 -8.79 8.77
C ASP A 111 -17.94 -7.69 7.77
N VAL A 112 -17.34 -6.49 7.90
CA VAL A 112 -17.58 -5.42 6.94
C VAL A 112 -16.81 -5.65 5.63
N VAL A 113 -15.60 -6.21 5.68
CA VAL A 113 -14.80 -6.46 4.47
C VAL A 113 -15.46 -7.42 3.49
N LYS A 114 -16.39 -8.26 3.96
CA LYS A 114 -17.19 -9.19 3.14
C LYS A 114 -18.36 -8.51 2.42
N LYS A 115 -18.67 -7.26 2.74
CA LYS A 115 -19.78 -6.52 2.12
C LYS A 115 -19.28 -5.89 0.83
N GLU A 116 -19.95 -6.21 -0.27
CA GLU A 116 -19.63 -5.68 -1.61
C GLU A 116 -19.52 -4.15 -1.62
N ALA A 117 -20.52 -3.46 -1.05
CA ALA A 117 -20.52 -1.99 -0.96
C ALA A 117 -19.29 -1.43 -0.20
N PHE A 118 -18.74 -2.17 0.76
CA PHE A 118 -17.52 -1.76 1.47
C PHE A 118 -16.27 -1.99 0.61
N ALA A 119 -16.19 -3.13 -0.07
CA ALA A 119 -15.12 -3.41 -1.02
C ALA A 119 -15.07 -2.40 -2.16
N GLU A 120 -16.22 -2.00 -2.69
CA GLU A 120 -16.34 -0.94 -3.70
C GLU A 120 -15.84 0.41 -3.18
N GLN A 121 -16.26 0.83 -1.99
CA GLN A 121 -15.77 2.07 -1.39
C GLN A 121 -14.25 2.05 -1.18
N MET A 122 -13.71 0.91 -0.72
CA MET A 122 -12.28 0.76 -0.53
C MET A 122 -11.52 0.81 -1.86
N ARG A 123 -12.05 0.17 -2.92
CA ARG A 123 -11.52 0.26 -4.28
C ARG A 123 -11.42 1.71 -4.72
N ASP A 124 -12.53 2.43 -4.68
CA ASP A 124 -12.62 3.78 -5.21
C ASP A 124 -11.59 4.70 -4.55
N VAL A 125 -11.40 4.57 -3.23
CA VAL A 125 -10.39 5.34 -2.49
C VAL A 125 -8.97 4.92 -2.88
N VAL A 126 -8.66 3.62 -2.94
CA VAL A 126 -7.32 3.14 -3.29
C VAL A 126 -6.95 3.51 -4.73
N GLU A 127 -7.87 3.33 -5.68
CA GLU A 127 -7.69 3.72 -7.08
C GLU A 127 -7.51 5.23 -7.22
N TYR A 128 -8.32 6.03 -6.53
CA TYR A 128 -8.15 7.48 -6.52
C TYR A 128 -6.76 7.89 -6.02
N ARG A 129 -6.21 7.22 -4.99
CA ARG A 129 -4.84 7.48 -4.53
C ARG A 129 -3.80 7.19 -5.59
N VAL A 130 -3.96 6.09 -6.33
CA VAL A 130 -3.04 5.71 -7.41
C VAL A 130 -3.09 6.75 -8.53
N LEU A 131 -4.29 7.16 -8.94
CA LEU A 131 -4.49 8.22 -9.94
C LEU A 131 -3.89 9.56 -9.50
N ASP A 132 -4.15 9.99 -8.27
CA ASP A 132 -3.58 11.22 -7.69
C ASP A 132 -2.04 11.21 -7.69
N TYR A 133 -1.42 10.06 -7.38
CA TYR A 133 0.04 9.95 -7.46
C TYR A 133 0.57 10.12 -8.89
N TYR A 134 -0.04 9.47 -9.87
CA TYR A 134 0.38 9.61 -11.26
C TYR A 134 0.16 11.03 -11.79
N GLN A 135 -0.95 11.67 -11.41
CA GLN A 135 -1.23 13.07 -11.72
C GLN A 135 -0.15 13.99 -11.14
N ARG A 136 0.14 13.88 -9.83
CA ARG A 136 1.21 14.64 -9.18
C ARG A 136 2.59 14.38 -9.80
N ARG A 137 2.87 13.14 -10.23
CA ARG A 137 4.12 12.79 -10.92
C ARG A 137 4.22 13.48 -12.29
N TYR A 138 3.12 13.51 -13.03
CA TYR A 138 3.04 14.18 -14.32
C TYR A 138 3.22 15.70 -14.19
N ASP A 139 2.58 16.32 -13.20
CA ASP A 139 2.69 17.76 -12.97
C ASP A 139 4.10 18.18 -12.52
N ARG A 140 4.77 17.36 -11.69
CA ARG A 140 6.19 17.55 -11.35
C ARG A 140 7.10 17.52 -12.58
N LYS A 141 6.83 16.64 -13.55
CA LYS A 141 7.59 16.55 -14.81
C LYS A 141 7.37 17.74 -15.73
N LYS A 142 6.22 18.43 -15.66
CA LYS A 142 5.97 19.66 -16.44
C LYS A 142 6.64 20.89 -15.86
N SER A 143 6.87 20.90 -14.55
CA SER A 143 7.32 22.07 -13.81
C SER A 143 8.85 22.13 -13.66
N GLY A 144 9.58 21.16 -14.18
CA GLY A 144 11.05 21.08 -14.18
C GLY A 144 11.58 20.96 -15.60
#